data_AF-A0A947K5B3-F1
#
_entry.id   AF-A0A947K5B3-F1
#
_cell.length_a   1.000
_cell.length_b   1.000
_cell.length_c   1.000
_cell.angle_alpha   90.00
_cell.angle_beta   90.00
_cell.angle_gamma   90.00
#
_symmetry.space_group_name_H-M   'P 1'
#
loop_
_entity.id
_entity.type
_entity.pdbx_description
1 polymer ?
#
loop_
_entity_poly.entity_id
_entity_poly.type
_entity_poly.pdbx_seq_one_letter_code
_entity_poly.pdbx_strand_id
1 'polypeptide(L)'
;MKFDGVDVINDWSGGRGDSTDQIFFDNTVDPSGVTVTMSGANLVISYGTSDQLTTENWTNPDYRIEAFHFAWDSSTFNDLEMDGLIVA
;
A
#
# COMPACT_ATOMS: atom_id res chain seq x y z
N MET A 1 9.36 0.64 -4.96
CA MET A 1 9.33 -0.75 -5.42
C MET A 1 9.39 -0.73 -6.92
N LYS A 2 10.35 -1.47 -7.46
CA LYS A 2 10.31 -1.92 -8.85
C LYS A 2 9.40 -3.14 -8.88
N PHE A 3 8.82 -3.50 -10.01
CA PHE A 3 8.06 -4.77 -10.13
C PHE A 3 8.97 -6.00 -9.99
N ASP A 4 9.42 -6.34 -8.77
CA ASP A 4 10.29 -7.51 -8.56
C ASP A 4 9.70 -8.64 -7.69
N GLY A 5 8.40 -8.61 -7.43
CA GLY A 5 7.65 -9.82 -7.08
C GLY A 5 6.60 -9.64 -5.97
N VAL A 6 6.72 -10.51 -4.96
CA VAL A 6 5.76 -10.61 -3.84
C VAL A 6 6.46 -10.13 -2.57
N ASP A 7 6.15 -8.91 -2.16
CA ASP A 7 6.75 -8.23 -1.03
C ASP A 7 5.82 -8.23 0.19
N VAL A 8 6.44 -8.27 1.38
CA VAL A 8 5.75 -8.14 2.66
C VAL A 8 6.45 -7.06 3.49
N ILE A 9 5.69 -6.08 3.95
CA ILE A 9 6.15 -5.01 4.83
C ILE A 9 5.37 -5.05 6.13
N ASN A 10 6.10 -4.93 7.23
CA ASN A 10 5.56 -4.65 8.55
C ASN A 10 5.98 -3.23 8.91
N ASP A 11 5.01 -2.36 9.13
CA ASP A 11 5.26 -1.06 9.72
C ASP A 11 4.78 -1.07 11.17
N TRP A 12 5.52 -0.41 12.05
CA TRP A 12 5.09 -0.21 13.43
C TRP A 12 5.59 1.13 13.93
N SER A 13 4.65 2.04 14.15
CA SER A 13 4.87 3.29 14.85
C SER A 13 4.30 3.21 16.27
N GLY A 14 4.95 3.86 17.24
CA GLY A 14 4.51 3.91 18.65
C GLY A 14 3.24 4.73 18.91
N GLY A 15 2.53 5.09 17.84
CA GLY A 15 1.34 5.93 17.82
C GLY A 15 1.22 6.67 16.47
N ARG A 16 0.03 6.64 15.87
CA ARG A 16 -0.28 7.32 14.60
C ARG A 16 0.17 8.80 14.60
N GLY A 17 1.04 9.17 13.66
CA GLY A 17 1.51 10.54 13.46
C GLY A 17 2.92 10.84 13.98
N ASP A 18 3.60 9.85 14.58
CA ASP A 18 5.00 9.98 15.01
C ASP A 18 6.00 9.87 13.85
N SER A 19 5.61 9.20 12.76
CA SER A 19 6.32 9.12 11.48
C SER A 19 5.34 9.19 10.31
N THR A 20 5.87 9.41 9.10
CA THR A 20 5.11 9.28 7.86
C THR A 20 5.87 8.31 6.99
N ASP A 21 5.38 7.08 6.96
CA ASP A 21 5.96 5.99 6.20
C ASP A 21 5.42 6.01 4.78
N GLN A 22 6.32 5.83 3.81
CA GLN A 22 6.06 6.12 2.40
C GLN A 22 6.52 4.98 1.51
N ILE A 23 5.63 4.53 0.63
CA ILE A 23 5.95 3.60 -0.45
C ILE A 23 5.96 4.37 -1.77
N PHE A 24 7.00 4.14 -2.58
CA PHE A 24 7.12 4.71 -3.91
C PHE A 24 7.02 3.61 -4.95
N PHE A 25 5.90 3.55 -5.68
CA PHE A 25 5.78 2.77 -6.90
C PHE A 25 6.43 3.55 -8.06
N ASP A 26 7.18 2.85 -8.91
CA ASP A 26 7.80 3.47 -10.07
C ASP A 26 6.77 3.82 -11.17
N ASN A 27 7.26 4.37 -12.28
CA ASN A 27 6.42 4.86 -13.37
C ASN A 27 5.78 3.76 -14.21
N THR A 28 5.87 2.50 -13.77
CA THR A 28 5.31 1.37 -14.49
C THR A 28 4.07 0.80 -13.80
N VAL A 29 3.73 1.28 -12.61
CA VAL A 29 2.50 0.92 -11.86
C VAL A 29 1.41 1.97 -12.07
N ASP A 30 0.36 1.62 -12.82
CA ASP A 30 -0.83 2.47 -12.96
C ASP A 30 -1.75 2.34 -11.73
N PRO A 31 -1.98 3.42 -10.94
CA PRO A 31 -2.82 3.38 -9.74
C PRO A 31 -4.28 3.01 -10.05
N SER A 32 -4.77 3.23 -11.27
CA SER A 32 -6.14 2.84 -11.65
C SER A 32 -6.29 1.34 -11.91
N GLY A 33 -5.17 0.64 -12.11
CA GLY A 33 -5.11 -0.80 -12.37
C GLY A 33 -4.77 -1.65 -11.14
N VAL A 34 -4.54 -1.04 -9.97
CA VAL A 34 -4.26 -1.79 -8.75
C VAL A 34 -5.53 -2.42 -8.19
N THR A 35 -5.40 -3.60 -7.60
CA THR A 35 -6.46 -4.25 -6.84
C THR A 35 -6.07 -4.26 -5.38
N VAL A 36 -6.90 -3.67 -4.52
CA VAL A 36 -6.66 -3.57 -3.08
C VAL A 36 -7.66 -4.46 -2.35
N THR A 37 -7.18 -5.40 -1.55
CA THR A 37 -8.02 -6.35 -0.81
C THR A 37 -7.50 -6.54 0.62
N MET A 38 -8.36 -7.08 1.49
CA MET A 38 -7.93 -7.56 2.81
C MET A 38 -7.69 -9.07 2.77
N SER A 39 -6.54 -9.50 3.30
CA SER A 39 -6.26 -10.90 3.61
C SER A 39 -6.05 -11.04 5.12
N GLY A 40 -7.11 -11.47 5.82
CA GLY A 40 -7.13 -11.41 7.28
C GLY A 40 -7.02 -9.96 7.77
N ALA A 41 -5.97 -9.65 8.54
CA ALA A 41 -5.69 -8.30 9.04
C ALA A 41 -4.77 -7.48 8.12
N ASN A 42 -4.31 -8.05 7.00
CA ASN A 42 -3.31 -7.45 6.12
C ASN A 42 -3.97 -6.78 4.91
N LEU A 43 -3.44 -5.63 4.48
CA LEU A 43 -3.80 -5.02 3.20
C LEU A 43 -2.92 -5.60 2.11
N VAL A 44 -3.54 -6.09 1.05
CA VAL A 44 -2.87 -6.69 -0.10
C VAL A 44 -3.16 -5.84 -1.33
N ILE A 45 -2.10 -5.30 -1.93
CA ILE A 45 -2.12 -4.50 -3.14
C ILE A 45 -1.53 -5.37 -4.25
N SER A 46 -2.36 -5.78 -5.21
CA SER A 46 -1.94 -6.52 -6.40
C SER A 46 -1.86 -5.58 -7.58
N TYR A 47 -0.78 -5.68 -8.36
CA TYR A 47 -0.50 -4.80 -9.49
C TYR A 47 0.26 -5.58 -10.57
N GLY A 48 0.09 -5.19 -11.84
CA GLY A 48 0.61 -5.99 -12.95
C GLY A 48 -0.02 -7.39 -13.03
N THR A 49 0.75 -8.38 -13.51
CA THR A 49 0.25 -9.76 -13.69
C THR A 49 0.57 -10.70 -12.53
N SER A 50 1.56 -10.38 -11.71
CA SER A 50 2.09 -11.30 -10.69
C SER A 50 2.65 -10.61 -9.45
N ASP A 51 2.62 -9.27 -9.42
CA ASP A 51 3.28 -8.52 -8.38
C ASP A 51 2.30 -8.15 -7.28
N GLN A 52 2.80 -8.18 -6.06
CA GLN A 52 1.99 -7.98 -4.86
C GLN A 52 2.81 -7.31 -3.78
N LEU A 53 2.18 -6.38 -3.08
CA LEU A 53 2.64 -5.88 -1.81
C LEU A 53 1.62 -6.24 -0.73
N THR A 54 2.09 -6.88 0.33
CA THR A 54 1.32 -7.05 1.57
C THR A 54 1.85 -6.09 2.63
N THR A 55 0.97 -5.27 3.21
CA THR A 55 1.26 -4.53 4.44
C THR A 55 0.57 -5.22 5.60
N GLU A 56 1.33 -5.58 6.63
CA GLU A 56 0.84 -6.40 7.73
C GLU A 56 0.03 -5.58 8.75
N ASN A 57 -1.00 -6.21 9.32
CA ASN A 57 -1.79 -5.65 10.41
C ASN A 57 -2.48 -4.30 10.11
N TRP A 58 -2.81 -4.02 8.85
CA TRP A 58 -3.49 -2.81 8.38
C TRP A 58 -4.74 -2.38 9.17
N THR A 59 -5.43 -3.34 9.80
CA THR A 59 -6.58 -3.05 10.69
C THR A 59 -6.19 -2.24 11.93
N ASN A 60 -4.91 -2.18 12.29
CA ASN A 60 -4.38 -1.33 13.34
C ASN A 60 -3.72 -0.08 12.73
N PRO A 61 -4.19 1.15 13.06
CA PRO A 61 -3.60 2.38 12.54
C PRO A 61 -2.11 2.56 12.82
N ASP A 62 -1.57 1.94 13.87
CA ASP A 62 -0.14 2.00 14.21
C ASP A 62 0.76 1.19 13.25
N TYR A 63 0.16 0.40 12.34
CA TYR A 63 0.85 -0.46 11.37
C TYR A 63 0.61 -0.04 9.92
N ARG A 64 -0.03 1.12 9.71
CA ARG A 64 -0.40 1.58 8.37
C ARG A 64 0.73 2.39 7.76
N ILE A 65 0.90 2.24 6.45
CA ILE A 65 1.68 3.18 5.66
C ILE A 65 0.82 4.41 5.38
N GLU A 66 1.33 5.61 5.66
CA GLU A 66 0.58 6.85 5.48
C GLU A 66 0.53 7.37 4.04
N ALA A 67 1.48 7.01 3.19
CA ALA A 67 1.50 7.50 1.80
C ALA A 67 1.99 6.46 0.78
N PHE A 68 1.23 6.34 -0.30
CA PHE A 68 1.53 5.51 -1.46
C PHE A 68 1.69 6.41 -2.68
N HIS A 69 2.91 6.59 -3.15
CA HIS A 69 3.25 7.45 -4.27
C HIS A 69 3.34 6.63 -5.56
N PHE A 70 2.66 7.06 -6.62
CA PHE A 70 2.72 6.44 -7.94
C PHE A 70 3.39 7.38 -8.92
N ALA A 71 4.58 7.01 -9.40
CA ALA A 71 5.30 7.85 -10.38
C ALA A 71 4.68 7.83 -11.79
N TRP A 72 3.70 6.95 -12.04
CA TRP A 72 2.95 6.88 -13.30
C TRP A 72 2.25 8.19 -13.66
N ASP A 73 1.49 8.75 -12.71
CA ASP A 73 0.73 10.01 -12.87
C ASP A 73 1.04 11.03 -11.77
N SER A 74 2.05 10.77 -10.93
CA SER A 74 2.42 11.57 -9.75
C SER A 74 1.33 11.62 -8.67
N SER A 75 0.36 10.70 -8.68
CA SER A 75 -0.63 10.60 -7.62
C SER A 75 -0.01 10.12 -6.31
N THR A 76 -0.66 10.48 -5.21
CA THR A 76 -0.33 10.01 -3.86
C THR A 76 -1.63 9.67 -3.17
N PHE A 77 -1.75 8.46 -2.66
CA PHE A 77 -2.89 8.02 -1.85
C PHE A 77 -2.47 7.92 -0.39
N ASN A 78 -3.28 8.49 0.50
CA ASN A 78 -3.13 8.29 1.94
C ASN A 78 -3.81 6.99 2.42
N ASP A 79 -3.62 6.64 3.67
CA ASP A 79 -4.19 5.43 4.29
C ASP A 79 -5.73 5.37 4.20
N LEU A 80 -6.43 6.50 4.33
CA LEU A 80 -7.89 6.57 4.18
C LEU A 80 -8.34 6.42 2.73
N GLU A 81 -7.58 6.94 1.78
CA GLU A 81 -7.83 6.76 0.34
C GLU A 81 -7.62 5.29 -0.04
N MET A 82 -6.59 4.64 0.50
CA MET A 82 -6.37 3.21 0.33
C MET A 82 -7.48 2.36 0.93
N ASP A 83 -8.01 2.71 2.11
CA ASP A 83 -9.20 2.07 2.69
C ASP A 83 -10.41 2.15 1.74
N GLY A 84 -10.57 3.28 1.04
CA GLY A 84 -11.64 3.48 0.05
C GLY A 84 -11.53 2.61 -1.20
N LEU A 85 -10.35 2.02 -1.47
CA LEU A 85 -10.10 1.15 -2.61
C LEU A 85 -10.31 -0.35 -2.30
N ILE A 86 -10.50 -0.70 -1.02
CA ILE A 86 -10.67 -2.09 -0.61
C ILE A 86 -11.94 -2.67 -1.24
N VAL A 87 -11.77 -3.65 -2.12
CA VAL A 87 -12.89 -4.44 -2.67
C VAL A 87 -13.21 -5.60 -1.74
N ALA A 88 -14.51 -5.75 -1.43
CA ALA A 88 -15.06 -6.81 -0.57
C ALA A 88 -15.29 -8.12 -1.32
#